data_AF-A0A0C4WM32-F1
#
_entry.id   AF-A0A0C4WM32-F1
#
_cell.length_a   1.000
_cell.length_b   1.000
_cell.length_c   1.000
_cell.angle_alpha   90.00
_cell.angle_beta   90.00
_cell.angle_gamma   90.00
#
_symmetry.space_group_name_H-M   'P 1'
#
loop_
_entity.id
_entity.type
_entity.pdbx_description
1 polymer ?
#
loop_
_entity_poly.entity_id
_entity_poly.type
_entity_poly.pdbx_seq_one_letter_code
_entity_poly.pdbx_strand_id
1 'polypeptide(L)'
;MSQALDTLRHEHDAILSTLKILRCMAERALQGNADAGDIAALLGFLQEFVDKCHHGKEEGLLFPALQRVGLAHQGELVGELIAEHEQGRALVGALRQASTPALDAEAFAAAAEAYAVFLERHIDKENDVLFPQGPSRRSARTSWRHCSRPSLTSSCRSSGKAGTKSCTTCCTAGRPTMPAEG
;
A
#
# COMPACT_ATOMS: atom_id res chain seq x y z
N MET A 1 0.07 -2.73 22.11
CA MET A 1 -0.50 -2.07 20.92
C MET A 1 -1.75 -2.81 20.44
N SER A 2 -2.49 -2.24 19.49
CA SER A 2 -3.68 -2.87 18.90
C SER A 2 -3.27 -3.80 17.76
N GLN A 3 -3.96 -4.93 17.61
CA GLN A 3 -3.65 -5.94 16.58
C GLN A 3 -3.65 -5.37 15.14
N ALA A 4 -4.40 -4.29 14.91
CA ALA A 4 -4.45 -3.57 13.65
C ALA A 4 -3.13 -2.87 13.30
N LEU A 5 -2.57 -2.09 14.24
CA LEU A 5 -1.29 -1.40 14.03
C LEU A 5 -0.13 -2.39 13.94
N ASP A 6 -0.19 -3.48 14.71
CA ASP A 6 0.80 -4.57 14.61
C ASP A 6 0.74 -5.24 13.22
N THR A 7 -0.44 -5.29 12.58
CA THR A 7 -0.57 -5.82 11.21
C THR A 7 0.11 -4.89 10.20
N LEU A 8 -0.14 -3.56 10.27
CA LEU A 8 0.52 -2.60 9.37
C LEU A 8 2.04 -2.62 9.53
N ARG A 9 2.55 -2.70 10.76
CA ARG A 9 4.00 -2.82 11.01
C ARG A 9 4.61 -4.07 10.37
N HIS A 10 3.95 -5.23 10.47
CA HIS A 10 4.43 -6.44 9.78
C HIS A 10 4.37 -6.30 8.26
N GLU A 11 3.38 -5.56 7.73
CA GLU A 11 3.31 -5.26 6.30
C GLU A 11 4.46 -4.34 5.88
N HIS A 12 4.82 -3.33 6.69
CA HIS A 12 6.01 -2.51 6.47
C HIS A 12 7.29 -3.34 6.36
N ASP A 13 7.49 -4.36 7.19
CA ASP A 13 8.65 -5.25 7.09
C ASP A 13 8.76 -5.95 5.73
N ALA A 14 7.62 -6.39 5.18
CA ALA A 14 7.55 -6.99 3.85
C ALA A 14 7.80 -5.97 2.74
N ILE A 15 7.31 -4.73 2.90
CA ILE A 15 7.52 -3.63 1.96
C ILE A 15 9.01 -3.24 1.93
N LEU A 16 9.63 -3.03 3.09
CA LEU A 16 11.06 -2.72 3.21
C LEU A 16 11.94 -3.83 2.60
N SER A 17 11.54 -5.09 2.74
CA SER A 17 12.23 -6.22 2.08
C SER A 17 12.10 -6.14 0.56
N THR A 18 10.92 -5.76 0.06
CA THR A 18 10.68 -5.53 -1.38
C THR A 18 11.52 -4.38 -1.93
N LEU A 19 11.73 -3.30 -1.17
CA LEU A 19 12.57 -2.17 -1.59
C LEU A 19 14.04 -2.57 -1.79
N LYS A 20 14.56 -3.49 -0.97
CA LYS A 20 15.90 -4.06 -1.17
C LYS A 20 15.97 -4.85 -2.48
N ILE A 21 14.95 -5.64 -2.78
CA ILE A 21 14.85 -6.38 -4.05
C ILE A 21 14.81 -5.41 -5.24
N LEU A 22 14.00 -4.34 -5.14
CA LEU A 22 13.93 -3.30 -6.18
C LEU A 22 15.30 -2.69 -6.48
N ARG A 23 16.09 -2.34 -5.45
CA ARG A 23 17.45 -1.82 -5.62
C ARG A 23 18.38 -2.83 -6.30
N CYS A 24 18.35 -4.10 -5.87
CA CYS A 24 19.13 -5.15 -6.54
C CYS A 24 18.72 -5.35 -8.01
N MET A 25 17.43 -5.22 -8.33
CA MET A 25 16.95 -5.28 -9.71
C MET A 25 17.40 -4.09 -10.54
N ALA A 26 17.44 -2.89 -9.97
CA ALA A 26 18.00 -1.70 -10.60
C ALA A 26 19.50 -1.87 -10.91
N GLU A 27 20.29 -2.40 -9.97
CA GLU A 27 21.71 -2.71 -10.21
C GLU A 27 21.89 -3.72 -11.35
N ARG A 28 21.06 -4.76 -11.40
CA ARG A 28 21.07 -5.74 -12.50
C ARG A 28 20.65 -5.12 -13.84
N ALA A 29 19.70 -4.19 -13.83
CA ALA A 29 19.28 -3.46 -15.02
C ALA A 29 20.45 -2.67 -15.62
N LEU A 30 21.20 -1.94 -14.78
CA LEU A 30 22.40 -1.19 -15.19
C LEU A 30 23.51 -2.09 -15.76
N GLN A 31 23.55 -3.36 -15.35
CA GLN A 31 24.48 -4.37 -15.88
C GLN A 31 23.98 -5.07 -17.15
N GLY A 32 22.77 -4.74 -17.63
CA GLY A 32 22.12 -5.41 -18.76
C GLY A 32 21.60 -6.82 -18.46
N ASN A 33 21.42 -7.17 -17.17
CA ASN A 33 21.05 -8.51 -16.70
C ASN A 33 19.68 -8.56 -15.99
N ALA A 34 18.82 -7.56 -16.20
CA ALA A 34 17.48 -7.55 -15.63
C ALA A 34 16.48 -8.31 -16.52
N ASP A 35 15.64 -9.13 -15.89
CA ASP A 35 14.53 -9.81 -16.55
C ASP A 35 13.28 -8.92 -16.53
N ALA A 36 12.66 -8.75 -17.71
CA ALA A 36 11.47 -7.91 -17.85
C ALA A 36 10.23 -8.50 -17.15
N GLY A 37 10.14 -9.84 -17.05
CA GLY A 37 9.08 -10.54 -16.32
C GLY A 37 9.18 -10.31 -14.81
N ASP A 38 10.39 -10.38 -14.26
CA ASP A 38 10.65 -10.06 -12.84
C ASP A 38 10.28 -8.61 -12.52
N ILE A 39 10.69 -7.65 -13.38
CA ILE A 39 10.31 -6.23 -13.22
C ILE A 39 8.79 -6.08 -13.23
N ALA A 40 8.11 -6.68 -14.20
CA ALA A 40 6.65 -6.61 -14.30
C ALA A 40 5.97 -7.22 -13.07
N ALA A 41 6.47 -8.34 -12.54
CA ALA A 41 5.96 -8.98 -11.34
C ALA A 41 6.14 -8.10 -10.09
N LEU A 42 7.32 -7.49 -9.93
CA LEU A 42 7.59 -6.55 -8.83
C LEU A 42 6.65 -5.34 -8.88
N LEU A 43 6.47 -4.72 -10.06
CA LEU A 43 5.55 -3.60 -10.21
C LEU A 43 4.10 -3.99 -9.95
N GLY A 44 3.71 -5.22 -10.30
CA GLY A 44 2.42 -5.79 -9.95
C GLY A 44 2.25 -5.93 -8.43
N PHE A 45 3.29 -6.38 -7.73
CA PHE A 45 3.29 -6.45 -6.27
C PHE A 45 3.16 -5.08 -5.62
N LEU A 46 3.94 -4.07 -6.06
CA LEU A 46 3.84 -2.71 -5.53
C LEU A 46 2.43 -2.14 -5.72
N GLN A 47 1.84 -2.33 -6.89
CA GLN A 47 0.48 -1.85 -7.15
C GLN A 47 -0.60 -2.58 -6.33
N GLU A 48 -0.49 -3.90 -6.16
CA GLU A 48 -1.54 -4.66 -5.48
C GLU A 48 -1.38 -4.65 -3.96
N PHE A 49 -0.17 -4.90 -3.47
CA PHE A 49 0.08 -5.04 -2.04
C PHE A 49 0.31 -3.69 -1.36
N VAL A 50 1.25 -2.87 -1.85
CA VAL A 50 1.58 -1.59 -1.20
C VAL A 50 0.41 -0.62 -1.33
N ASP A 51 -0.07 -0.39 -2.55
CA ASP A 51 -1.13 0.59 -2.78
C ASP A 51 -2.51 0.06 -2.38
N LYS A 52 -3.06 -0.93 -3.10
CA LYS A 52 -4.46 -1.33 -2.85
C LYS A 52 -4.72 -2.00 -1.52
N CYS A 53 -3.78 -2.80 -1.01
CA CYS A 53 -3.98 -3.53 0.24
C CYS A 53 -3.53 -2.74 1.47
N HIS A 54 -2.29 -2.28 1.49
CA HIS A 54 -1.69 -1.63 2.64
C HIS A 54 -2.20 -0.18 2.79
N HIS A 55 -1.93 0.71 1.83
CA HIS A 55 -2.51 2.07 1.85
C HIS A 55 -4.05 2.05 1.85
N GLY A 56 -4.67 1.04 1.21
CA GLY A 56 -6.12 0.84 1.28
C GLY A 56 -6.67 0.62 2.70
N LYS A 57 -5.92 -0.01 3.61
CA LYS A 57 -6.30 -0.11 5.03
C LYS A 57 -6.13 1.21 5.76
N GLU A 58 -5.06 1.94 5.45
CA GLU A 58 -4.82 3.25 6.03
C GLU A 58 -5.92 4.23 5.63
N GLU A 59 -6.06 4.49 4.34
CA GLU A 59 -7.04 5.44 3.79
C GLU A 59 -8.49 5.00 4.06
N GLY A 60 -8.77 3.69 4.04
CA GLY A 60 -10.11 3.16 4.20
C GLY A 60 -10.57 2.96 5.65
N LEU A 61 -9.63 2.72 6.58
CA LEU A 61 -9.97 2.30 7.95
C LEU A 61 -9.24 3.12 9.01
N LEU A 62 -7.91 3.21 8.95
CA LEU A 62 -7.11 3.85 10.01
C LEU A 62 -7.29 5.37 10.02
N PHE A 63 -7.03 6.03 8.90
CA PHE A 63 -7.10 7.48 8.78
C PHE A 63 -8.51 8.01 9.11
N PRO A 64 -9.62 7.43 8.60
CA PRO A 64 -10.96 7.82 9.02
C PRO A 64 -11.25 7.56 10.51
N ALA A 65 -10.62 6.56 11.12
CA ALA A 65 -10.75 6.32 12.56
C ALA A 65 -10.01 7.38 13.39
N LEU A 66 -8.81 7.79 12.97
CA LEU A 66 -8.02 8.83 13.63
C LEU A 66 -8.70 10.20 13.51
N GLN A 67 -9.22 10.56 12.33
CA GLN A 67 -9.93 11.82 12.12
C GLN A 67 -11.18 11.95 13.03
N ARG A 68 -11.88 10.85 13.30
CA ARG A 68 -13.03 10.86 14.24
C ARG A 68 -12.65 11.13 15.68
N VAL A 69 -11.40 10.88 16.08
CA VAL A 69 -10.89 11.22 17.42
C VAL A 69 -10.62 12.73 17.55
N GLY A 70 -10.48 13.45 16.43
CA GLY A 70 -10.62 14.90 16.37
C GLY A 70 -9.43 15.71 16.90
N LEU A 71 -8.23 15.13 16.96
CA LEU A 71 -7.02 15.88 17.33
C LEU A 71 -6.47 16.65 16.12
N ALA A 72 -6.40 17.98 16.21
CA ALA A 72 -6.00 18.86 15.10
C ALA A 72 -4.67 18.46 14.44
N HIS A 73 -3.63 18.18 15.25
CA HIS A 73 -2.32 17.73 14.77
C HIS A 73 -2.38 16.39 14.02
N GLN A 74 -3.29 15.48 14.39
CA GLN A 74 -3.46 14.21 13.67
C GLN A 74 -4.11 14.42 12.30
N GLY A 75 -4.97 15.43 12.17
CA GLY A 75 -5.61 15.79 10.90
C GLY A 75 -4.60 16.27 9.86
N GLU A 76 -3.66 17.14 10.24
CA GLU A 76 -2.60 17.63 9.35
C GLU A 76 -1.68 16.49 8.89
N LEU A 77 -1.20 15.67 9.84
CA LEU A 77 -0.33 14.53 9.53
C LEU A 77 -1.02 13.50 8.62
N VAL A 78 -2.31 13.22 8.85
CA VAL A 78 -3.08 12.32 7.96
C VAL A 78 -3.22 12.92 6.56
N GLY A 79 -3.46 14.23 6.44
CA GLY A 79 -3.51 14.90 5.15
C GLY A 79 -2.19 14.80 4.38
N GLU A 80 -1.06 14.96 5.08
CA GLU A 80 0.27 14.78 4.52
C GLU A 80 0.51 13.34 4.03
N LEU A 81 0.16 12.33 4.84
CA LEU A 81 0.34 10.92 4.48
C LEU A 81 -0.50 10.51 3.25
N ILE A 82 -1.73 11.03 3.11
CA ILE A 82 -2.56 10.81 1.92
C ILE A 82 -1.89 11.40 0.66
N ALA A 83 -1.34 12.61 0.76
CA ALA A 83 -0.60 13.21 -0.34
C ALA A 83 0.67 12.42 -0.68
N GLU A 84 1.34 11.87 0.33
CA GLU A 84 2.47 10.95 0.13
C GLU A 84 2.06 9.66 -0.58
N HIS A 85 0.89 9.08 -0.27
CA HIS A 85 0.41 7.91 -1.04
C HIS A 85 0.21 8.24 -2.53
N GLU A 86 -0.30 9.43 -2.86
CA GLU A 86 -0.41 9.90 -4.24
C GLU A 86 0.96 10.05 -4.91
N GLN A 87 1.94 10.62 -4.20
CA GLN A 87 3.31 10.72 -4.68
C GLN A 87 3.94 9.32 -4.89
N GLY A 88 3.71 8.38 -3.98
CA GLY A 88 4.15 7.00 -4.12
C GLY A 88 3.59 6.33 -5.38
N ARG A 89 2.30 6.54 -5.67
CA ARG A 89 1.66 6.06 -6.92
C ARG A 89 2.32 6.66 -8.16
N ALA A 90 2.67 7.96 -8.13
CA ALA A 90 3.36 8.61 -9.25
C ALA A 90 4.77 8.02 -9.49
N LEU A 91 5.51 7.73 -8.41
CA LEU A 91 6.84 7.11 -8.49
C LEU A 91 6.79 5.67 -9.05
N VAL A 92 5.78 4.88 -8.68
CA VAL A 92 5.52 3.57 -9.32
C VAL A 92 5.17 3.74 -10.81
N GLY A 93 4.47 4.82 -11.16
CA GLY A 93 4.24 5.21 -12.55
C GLY A 93 5.53 5.46 -13.32
N ALA A 94 6.50 6.17 -12.72
CA ALA A 94 7.81 6.42 -13.33
C ALA A 94 8.61 5.12 -13.54
N LEU A 95 8.61 4.21 -12.55
CA LEU A 95 9.20 2.88 -12.69
C LEU A 95 8.60 2.09 -13.86
N ARG A 96 7.28 2.17 -14.05
CA ARG A 96 6.59 1.51 -15.17
C ARG A 96 6.96 2.13 -16.51
N GLN A 97 7.04 3.46 -16.58
CA GLN A 97 7.45 4.17 -17.80
C GLN A 97 8.89 3.83 -18.19
N ALA A 98 9.80 3.74 -17.21
CA ALA A 98 11.19 3.36 -17.46
C ALA A 98 11.38 1.90 -17.87
N SER A 99 10.38 1.03 -17.67
CA SER A 99 10.47 -0.40 -17.99
C SER A 99 9.65 -0.82 -19.20
N THR A 100 8.86 0.08 -19.80
CA THR A 100 7.96 -0.25 -20.92
C THR A 100 7.94 0.84 -22.00
N PRO A 101 7.92 0.50 -23.29
CA PRO A 101 7.92 -0.85 -23.89
C PRO A 101 9.28 -1.55 -23.88
N ALA A 102 10.35 -0.81 -23.59
CA ALA A 102 11.70 -1.32 -23.41
C ALA A 102 12.28 -0.75 -22.11
N LEU A 103 13.23 -1.46 -21.52
CA LEU A 103 13.89 -1.03 -20.29
C LEU A 103 14.91 0.07 -20.60
N ASP A 104 14.69 1.25 -20.03
CA ASP A 104 15.68 2.31 -19.83
C ASP A 104 16.31 2.07 -18.45
N ALA A 105 17.53 1.51 -18.44
CA ALA A 105 18.17 1.03 -17.21
C ALA A 105 18.51 2.18 -16.25
N GLU A 106 19.00 3.30 -16.79
CA GLU A 106 19.35 4.50 -16.04
C GLU A 106 18.10 5.15 -15.43
N ALA A 107 17.04 5.34 -16.23
CA ALA A 107 15.78 5.90 -15.74
C ALA A 107 15.13 4.97 -14.70
N PHE A 108 15.18 3.65 -14.92
CA PHE A 108 14.63 2.67 -13.99
C PHE A 108 15.39 2.68 -12.66
N ALA A 109 16.72 2.73 -12.69
CA ALA A 109 17.54 2.79 -11.49
C ALA A 109 17.32 4.09 -10.69
N ALA A 110 17.22 5.23 -11.38
CA ALA A 110 16.91 6.51 -10.75
C ALA A 110 15.52 6.50 -10.09
N ALA A 111 14.50 5.98 -10.80
CA ALA A 111 13.15 5.87 -10.27
C ALA A 111 13.07 4.87 -9.10
N ALA A 112 13.82 3.77 -9.15
CA ALA A 112 13.91 2.77 -8.10
C ALA A 112 14.46 3.36 -6.80
N GLU A 113 15.57 4.11 -6.88
CA GLU A 113 16.16 4.74 -5.71
C GLU A 113 15.26 5.84 -5.15
N ALA A 114 14.67 6.67 -6.01
CA ALA A 114 13.72 7.71 -5.59
C ALA A 114 12.51 7.10 -4.85
N TYR A 115 11.94 6.02 -5.38
CA TYR A 115 10.81 5.32 -4.74
C TYR A 115 11.21 4.68 -3.41
N ALA A 116 12.37 4.00 -3.36
CA ALA A 116 12.81 3.33 -2.15
C ALA A 116 13.08 4.31 -1.00
N VAL A 117 13.83 5.39 -1.26
CA VAL A 117 14.10 6.44 -0.25
C VAL A 117 12.83 7.11 0.21
N PHE A 118 11.92 7.40 -0.71
CA PHE A 118 10.63 8.00 -0.40
C PHE A 118 9.81 7.10 0.53
N LEU A 119 9.64 5.83 0.16
CA LEU A 119 8.77 4.92 0.89
C LEU A 119 9.36 4.52 2.25
N GLU A 120 10.68 4.44 2.38
CA GLU A 120 11.36 4.27 3.69
C GLU A 120 11.00 5.41 4.64
N ARG A 121 11.13 6.67 4.18
CA ARG A 121 10.78 7.85 5.01
C ARG A 121 9.30 7.90 5.36
N HIS A 122 8.45 7.51 4.43
CA HIS A 122 7.01 7.41 4.65
C HIS A 122 6.70 6.39 5.75
N ILE A 123 7.25 5.18 5.65
CA ILE A 123 7.10 4.11 6.65
C ILE A 123 7.63 4.55 8.02
N ASP A 124 8.78 5.24 8.08
CA ASP A 124 9.33 5.76 9.34
C ASP A 124 8.36 6.76 9.98
N LYS A 125 7.78 7.67 9.19
CA LYS A 125 6.80 8.65 9.66
C LYS A 125 5.57 7.96 10.25
N GLU A 126 5.06 6.93 9.60
CA GLU A 126 3.92 6.18 10.14
C GLU A 126 4.28 5.41 11.41
N ASN A 127 5.40 4.67 11.40
CA ASN A 127 5.83 3.84 12.51
C ASN A 127 6.18 4.65 13.76
N ASP A 128 6.85 5.79 13.60
CA ASP A 128 7.46 6.51 14.71
C ASP A 128 6.68 7.76 15.12
N VAL A 129 5.85 8.30 14.22
CA VAL A 129 5.05 9.51 14.49
C VAL A 129 3.57 9.18 14.56
N LEU A 130 2.97 8.57 13.53
CA LEU A 130 1.52 8.36 13.50
C LEU A 130 1.07 7.26 14.48
N PHE A 131 1.65 6.06 14.39
CA PHE A 131 1.20 4.89 15.14
C PHE A 131 1.31 5.05 16.67
N PRO A 132 2.35 5.70 17.23
CA PRO A 132 2.40 5.98 18.67
C PRO A 132 1.30 6.93 19.15
N GLN A 133 0.76 7.77 18.26
CA GLN A 133 -0.36 8.66 18.55
C GLN A 133 -1.74 7.99 18.36
N GLY A 134 -1.77 6.74 17.88
CA GLY A 134 -2.99 5.98 17.65
C GLY A 134 -3.77 5.64 18.92
N PRO A 135 -5.06 5.24 18.80
CA PRO A 135 -5.91 5.00 19.95
C PRO A 135 -5.32 3.93 20.88
N SER A 136 -5.16 4.28 22.16
CA SER A 136 -4.82 3.30 23.20
C SER A 136 -5.87 2.18 23.24
N ARG A 137 -5.44 0.97 23.65
CA ARG A 137 -6.14 -0.35 23.60
C ARG A 137 -7.63 -0.42 23.99
N ARG A 138 -8.21 0.64 24.55
CA ARG A 138 -9.60 0.68 25.04
C ARG A 138 -10.66 1.00 23.99
N SER A 139 -10.29 1.31 22.75
CA SER A 139 -11.25 1.53 21.66
C SER A 139 -10.79 0.85 20.38
N ALA A 140 -11.75 0.38 19.58
CA ALA A 140 -11.59 -0.29 18.29
C ALA A 140 -11.23 -1.78 18.31
N ARG A 141 -12.27 -2.63 18.41
CA ARG A 141 -12.24 -4.01 17.91
C ARG A 141 -12.59 -3.97 16.41
N THR A 142 -11.73 -3.39 15.57
CA THR A 142 -11.91 -3.41 14.11
C THR A 142 -11.31 -4.71 13.57
N SER A 143 -12.14 -5.56 12.96
CA SER A 143 -11.70 -6.84 12.40
C SER A 143 -11.11 -6.65 10.99
N TRP A 144 -9.81 -6.84 10.84
CA TRP A 144 -9.07 -6.68 9.57
C TRP A 144 -9.00 -7.97 8.72
N ARG A 145 -9.78 -8.99 9.08
CA ARG A 145 -9.65 -10.38 8.61
C ARG A 145 -9.79 -10.62 7.10
N HIS A 146 -10.18 -9.62 6.31
CA HIS A 146 -10.48 -9.79 4.89
C HIS A 146 -9.46 -9.18 3.91
N CYS A 147 -8.46 -8.44 4.38
CA CYS A 147 -7.51 -7.73 3.51
C CYS A 147 -6.08 -8.26 3.69
N SER A 148 -5.89 -9.58 3.69
CA SER A 148 -4.62 -10.21 4.11
C SER A 148 -3.93 -11.07 3.04
N ARG A 149 -4.47 -11.19 1.82
CA ARG A 149 -3.87 -12.06 0.78
C ARG A 149 -3.91 -11.42 -0.60
N PRO A 150 -2.75 -11.12 -1.22
CA PRO A 150 -2.70 -10.96 -2.67
C PRO A 150 -3.09 -12.30 -3.31
N SER A 151 -4.10 -12.29 -4.18
CA SER A 151 -4.54 -13.46 -4.92
C SER A 151 -3.50 -13.80 -5.99
N LEU A 152 -2.62 -14.76 -5.70
CA LEU A 152 -1.63 -15.30 -6.66
C LEU A 152 -2.24 -16.23 -7.72
N THR A 153 -3.56 -16.38 -7.80
CA THR A 153 -4.20 -17.25 -8.80
C THR A 153 -4.92 -16.43 -9.87
N SER A 154 -4.23 -16.16 -10.97
CA SER A 154 -4.86 -15.89 -12.26
C SER A 154 -5.48 -17.19 -12.80
N SER A 155 -6.73 -17.45 -12.46
CA SER A 155 -7.56 -18.36 -13.26
C SER A 155 -8.96 -17.79 -13.35
N CYS A 156 -9.14 -16.98 -14.38
CA CYS A 156 -10.45 -16.54 -14.83
C CYS A 156 -11.15 -17.76 -15.44
N ARG A 157 -11.99 -18.46 -14.67
CA ARG A 157 -12.97 -19.39 -15.24
C ARG A 157 -14.27 -18.61 -15.40
N SER A 158 -14.56 -18.22 -16.63
CA SER A 158 -15.80 -17.59 -17.04
C SER A 158 -16.96 -18.55 -16.84
N SER A 159 -17.95 -18.14 -16.06
CA SER A 159 -19.28 -18.76 -16.06
C SER A 159 -20.31 -17.67 -15.77
N GLY A 160 -20.82 -17.08 -16.85
CA GLY A 160 -22.16 -16.51 -16.91
C GLY A 160 -22.41 -15.19 -16.18
N LYS A 161 -22.71 -14.18 -17.02
CA LYS A 161 -23.33 -12.87 -16.74
C LYS A 161 -22.37 -11.74 -16.34
N ALA A 162 -22.30 -10.80 -17.28
CA ALA A 162 -21.59 -9.54 -17.21
C ALA A 162 -22.01 -8.69 -16.00
N GLY A 163 -21.01 -8.23 -15.27
CA GLY A 163 -21.12 -7.26 -14.20
C GLY A 163 -19.73 -6.99 -13.66
N THR A 164 -19.11 -5.90 -14.11
CA THR A 164 -17.82 -5.40 -13.62
C THR A 164 -17.92 -5.11 -12.13
N LYS A 165 -17.55 -6.07 -11.28
CA LYS A 165 -17.37 -5.82 -9.86
C LYS A 165 -15.95 -5.32 -9.64
N SER A 166 -15.83 -4.01 -9.49
CA SER A 166 -14.63 -3.34 -8.99
C SER A 166 -14.24 -3.90 -7.62
N CYS A 167 -12.93 -4.02 -7.37
CA CYS A 167 -12.33 -4.42 -6.09
C CYS A 167 -12.69 -3.47 -4.92
N THR A 168 -13.45 -2.40 -5.16
CA THR A 168 -14.13 -1.58 -4.14
C THR A 168 -15.02 -2.42 -3.19
N THR A 169 -15.41 -3.62 -3.61
CA THR A 169 -16.35 -4.48 -2.85
C THR A 169 -15.70 -5.21 -1.66
N CYS A 170 -14.36 -5.31 -1.58
CA CYS A 170 -13.72 -6.06 -0.49
C CYS A 170 -13.61 -5.25 0.82
N CYS A 171 -13.46 -3.93 0.75
CA CYS A 171 -13.29 -3.06 1.93
C CYS A 171 -14.60 -2.45 2.45
N THR A 172 -15.71 -2.50 1.71
CA THR A 172 -17.00 -1.91 2.12
C THR A 172 -17.87 -2.82 2.99
N ALA A 173 -17.51 -4.09 3.15
CA ALA A 173 -18.29 -5.09 3.89
C ALA A 173 -18.25 -4.95 5.44
N GLY A 174 -17.67 -3.87 5.97
CA GLY A 174 -17.46 -3.66 7.41
C GLY A 174 -18.26 -2.53 8.05
N ARG A 175 -19.28 -1.96 7.41
CA ARG A 175 -20.13 -0.93 8.07
C ARG A 175 -20.98 -1.58 9.18
N PRO A 176 -20.85 -1.19 10.46
CA PRO A 176 -21.84 -1.55 11.45
C PRO A 176 -23.16 -0.82 11.12
N THR A 177 -24.23 -1.57 10.89
CA THR A 177 -25.59 -1.05 10.90
C THR A 177 -25.92 -0.66 12.34
N MET A 178 -26.08 0.63 12.61
CA MET A 178 -26.70 1.10 13.86
C MET A 178 -28.19 0.72 13.82
N PRO A 179 -28.79 0.22 14.92
CA PRO A 179 -30.23 0.09 15.00
C PRO A 179 -30.85 1.50 15.03
N ALA A 180 -31.92 1.69 14.26
CA ALA A 180 -32.75 2.88 14.36
C ALA A 180 -33.47 2.86 15.71
N GLU A 181 -33.28 3.89 16.53
CA GLU A 181 -34.11 4.11 17.72
C GLU A 181 -35.49 4.59 17.28
N GLY A 182 -36.52 3.99 17.89
CA GLY A 182 -37.90 4.46 17.85
C GLY A 182 -38.22 5.36 19.03
#